data_AF-A0A382ZUJ8-F1
#
_entry.id   AF-A0A382ZUJ8-F1
#
_cell.length_a   1.000
_cell.length_b   1.000
_cell.length_c   1.000
_cell.angle_alpha   90.00
_cell.angle_beta   90.00
_cell.angle_gamma   90.00
#
_symmetry.space_group_name_H-M   'P 1'
#
loop_
_entity.id
_entity.type
_entity.pdbx_description
1 polymer ?
#
loop_
_entity_poly.entity_id
_entity_poly.type
_entity_poly.pdbx_seq_one_letter_code
_entity_poly.pdbx_strand_id
1 'polypeptide(L)'
;VIGQACEFDYSGTQACRVLREEGYRVILVNSNPATIMTDPDFADATYVEPLRLDVLEAIIARERPDALLPTLGGQTALNLSMELVEAGVLDQYGVELIGADAEAIATAEDRGRFKVAMQEIGLGVPPSG
;
A
#
# COMPACT_ATOMS: atom_id res chain seq x y z
N VAL A 1 12.20 5.16 13.49
CA VAL A 1 12.37 5.25 12.02
C VAL A 1 12.17 6.70 11.64
N ILE A 2 13.23 7.41 11.23
CA ILE A 2 13.15 8.77 10.66
C ILE A 2 13.45 8.57 9.17
N GLY A 3 12.46 8.76 8.30
CA GLY A 3 12.54 8.42 6.88
C GLY A 3 11.20 8.14 6.19
N GLN A 4 10.10 8.08 6.95
CA GLN A 4 8.74 8.25 6.41
C GLN A 4 8.12 9.48 7.06
N ALA A 5 7.93 10.55 6.30
CA ALA A 5 7.42 11.82 6.79
C ALA A 5 6.24 12.30 5.92
N CYS A 6 6.09 13.62 5.77
CA CYS A 6 4.92 14.27 5.17
C CYS A 6 4.70 13.95 3.69
N GLU A 7 5.69 13.35 3.00
CA GLU A 7 5.60 12.99 1.59
C GLU A 7 4.45 12.00 1.28
N PHE A 8 4.11 11.14 2.23
CA PHE A 8 3.01 10.18 2.08
C PHE A 8 1.64 10.81 2.30
N ASP A 9 1.54 11.87 3.12
CA ASP A 9 0.30 12.64 3.27
C ASP A 9 -0.03 13.37 1.97
N TYR A 10 0.97 14.01 1.34
CA TYR A 10 0.79 14.65 0.03
C TYR A 10 0.37 13.65 -1.06
N SER A 11 1.11 12.53 -1.16
CA SER A 11 0.86 11.52 -2.19
C SER A 11 -0.50 10.84 -2.00
N GLY A 12 -0.85 10.48 -0.76
CA GLY A 12 -2.14 9.91 -0.41
C GLY A 12 -3.30 10.86 -0.68
N THR A 13 -3.15 12.14 -0.35
CA THR A 13 -4.16 13.17 -0.63
C THR A 13 -4.45 13.32 -2.12
N GLN A 14 -3.41 13.37 -2.97
CA GLN A 14 -3.61 13.46 -4.42
C GLN A 14 -4.31 12.22 -4.98
N ALA A 15 -3.92 11.03 -4.53
CA ALA A 15 -4.54 9.80 -4.99
C ALA A 15 -6.02 9.70 -4.60
N CYS A 16 -6.36 10.03 -3.34
CA CYS A 16 -7.75 10.03 -2.88
C CYS A 16 -8.60 10.99 -3.72
N ARG A 17 -8.07 12.18 -4.04
CA ARG A 17 -8.77 13.15 -4.89
C ARG A 17 -9.00 12.61 -6.30
N VAL A 18 -7.96 12.11 -6.96
CA VAL A 18 -8.05 11.61 -8.35
C VAL A 18 -9.01 10.42 -8.44
N LEU A 19 -8.89 9.44 -7.53
CA LEU A 19 -9.78 8.27 -7.53
C LEU A 19 -11.25 8.68 -7.34
N ARG A 20 -11.55 9.66 -6.48
CA ARG A 20 -12.91 10.16 -6.31
C ARG A 20 -13.41 10.97 -7.50
N GLU A 21 -12.56 11.78 -8.12
CA GLU A 21 -12.88 12.51 -9.37
C GLU A 21 -13.23 11.55 -10.52
N GLU A 22 -12.57 10.39 -10.57
CA GLU A 22 -12.88 9.29 -11.51
C GLU A 22 -14.08 8.43 -11.08
N GLY A 23 -14.73 8.75 -9.96
CA GLY A 23 -15.97 8.10 -9.50
C GLY A 23 -15.77 6.81 -8.70
N TYR A 24 -14.55 6.53 -8.22
CA TYR A 24 -14.30 5.40 -7.32
C TYR A 24 -14.71 5.73 -5.89
N ARG A 25 -15.18 4.70 -5.18
CA ARG A 25 -15.33 4.74 -3.73
C ARG A 25 -13.98 4.54 -3.07
N VAL A 26 -13.51 5.52 -2.31
CA VAL A 26 -12.20 5.48 -1.64
C VAL A 26 -12.36 5.14 -0.16
N ILE A 27 -11.70 4.07 0.26
CA ILE A 27 -11.53 3.69 1.66
C ILE A 27 -10.07 3.94 2.04
N LEU A 28 -9.84 4.77 3.05
CA LEU A 28 -8.51 5.13 3.51
C LEU A 28 -8.28 4.66 4.93
N VAL A 29 -7.12 4.03 5.19
CA VAL A 29 -6.67 3.67 6.53
C VAL A 29 -5.33 4.33 6.82
N ASN A 30 -5.24 5.09 7.91
CA ASN A 30 -3.99 5.70 8.37
C ASN A 30 -4.02 5.90 9.88
N SER A 31 -3.00 5.46 10.60
CA SER A 31 -2.94 5.62 12.07
C SER A 31 -2.61 7.05 12.54
N ASN A 32 -2.20 7.95 11.65
CA ASN A 32 -1.84 9.32 12.01
C ASN A 32 -3.03 10.30 11.87
N PRO A 33 -3.64 10.77 12.97
CA PRO A 33 -4.75 11.73 12.91
C PRO A 33 -4.33 13.13 12.45
N ALA A 34 -3.03 13.44 12.41
CA ALA A 34 -2.50 14.75 12.05
C ALA A 34 -2.09 14.81 10.56
N THR A 35 -2.92 14.26 9.67
CA THR A 35 -2.69 14.26 8.21
C THR A 35 -3.90 14.82 7.46
N ILE A 36 -3.66 15.51 6.35
CA ILE A 36 -4.75 16.07 5.53
C ILE A 36 -5.55 14.93 4.88
N MET A 37 -4.89 13.85 4.47
CA MET A 37 -5.56 12.70 3.86
C MET A 37 -6.62 12.07 4.78
N THR A 38 -6.48 12.19 6.11
CA THR A 38 -7.46 11.67 7.08
C THR A 38 -8.67 12.59 7.33
N ASP A 39 -8.74 13.75 6.69
CA ASP A 39 -9.93 14.58 6.78
C ASP A 39 -11.14 13.86 6.14
N PRO A 40 -12.34 13.94 6.74
CA PRO A 40 -13.53 13.23 6.26
C PRO A 40 -13.92 13.57 4.83
N ASP A 41 -13.49 14.72 4.32
CA ASP A 41 -13.82 15.22 2.99
C ASP A 41 -12.93 14.62 1.88
N PHE A 42 -11.91 13.80 2.20
CA PHE A 42 -10.96 13.27 1.22
C PHE A 42 -11.23 11.83 0.78
N ALA A 43 -11.86 11.01 1.60
CA ALA A 43 -12.26 9.64 1.27
C ALA A 43 -13.73 9.40 1.64
N ASP A 44 -14.36 8.40 1.04
CA ASP A 44 -15.75 8.05 1.37
C ASP A 44 -15.85 7.30 2.70
N ALA A 45 -14.78 6.61 3.09
CA ALA A 45 -14.60 6.03 4.41
C ALA A 45 -13.15 6.22 4.89
N THR A 46 -12.97 6.92 6.00
CA THR A 46 -11.65 7.14 6.62
C THR A 46 -11.56 6.41 7.96
N TYR A 47 -10.52 5.60 8.11
CA TYR A 47 -10.19 4.86 9.33
C TYR A 47 -8.90 5.40 9.93
N VAL A 48 -9.02 6.03 11.09
CA VAL A 48 -7.87 6.41 11.91
C VAL A 48 -7.62 5.31 12.94
N GLU A 49 -7.07 4.20 12.46
CA GLU A 49 -6.92 2.96 13.22
C GLU A 49 -5.46 2.46 13.17
N PRO A 50 -5.03 1.59 14.12
CA PRO A 50 -3.70 1.00 14.08
C PRO A 50 -3.46 0.21 12.79
N LEU A 51 -2.32 0.46 12.14
CA LEU A 51 -1.90 -0.26 10.93
C LEU A 51 -1.38 -1.66 11.30
N ARG A 52 -2.32 -2.60 11.47
CA ARG A 52 -2.07 -4.00 11.81
C ARG A 52 -2.93 -4.93 10.95
N LEU A 53 -2.44 -6.15 10.70
CA LEU A 53 -3.13 -7.15 9.89
C LEU A 53 -4.58 -7.41 10.34
N ASP A 54 -4.80 -7.61 11.64
CA ASP A 54 -6.13 -7.91 12.20
C ASP A 54 -7.14 -6.78 12.02
N VAL A 55 -6.66 -5.53 12.13
CA VAL A 55 -7.46 -4.33 11.91
C VAL A 55 -7.80 -4.16 10.43
N LEU A 56 -6.80 -4.33 9.55
CA LEU A 56 -7.00 -4.20 8.10
C LEU A 56 -7.94 -5.29 7.57
N GLU A 57 -7.82 -6.53 8.04
CA GLU A 57 -8.75 -7.60 7.69
C GLU A 57 -10.19 -7.25 8.11
N ALA A 58 -10.39 -6.73 9.33
CA ALA A 58 -11.71 -6.32 9.80
C ALA A 58 -12.31 -5.20 8.93
N ILE A 59 -11.49 -4.24 8.49
CA ILE A 59 -11.91 -3.18 7.57
C ILE A 59 -12.26 -3.76 6.20
N ILE A 60 -11.43 -4.63 5.62
CA ILE A 60 -11.71 -5.31 4.35
C ILE A 60 -13.00 -6.13 4.43
N ALA A 61 -13.20 -6.87 5.53
CA ALA A 61 -14.38 -7.69 5.74
C ALA A 61 -15.67 -6.87 5.82
N ARG A 62 -15.60 -5.67 6.39
CA ARG A 62 -16.71 -4.72 6.50
C ARG A 62 -16.97 -3.98 5.20
N GLU A 63 -15.92 -3.44 4.59
CA GLU A 63 -16.03 -2.48 3.50
C GLU A 63 -16.02 -3.12 2.11
N ARG A 64 -15.53 -4.36 2.01
CA ARG A 64 -15.48 -5.17 0.77
C ARG A 64 -14.91 -4.37 -0.42
N PRO A 65 -13.69 -3.82 -0.31
CA PRO A 65 -13.07 -3.12 -1.42
C PRO A 65 -12.79 -4.08 -2.59
N ASP A 66 -12.93 -3.61 -3.81
CA ASP A 66 -12.57 -4.40 -5.00
C ASP A 66 -11.05 -4.48 -5.18
N ALA A 67 -10.31 -3.46 -4.72
CA ALA A 67 -8.87 -3.37 -4.90
C ALA A 67 -8.15 -2.69 -3.72
N LEU A 68 -6.86 -3.00 -3.57
CA LEU A 68 -5.93 -2.43 -2.58
C LEU A 68 -4.75 -1.75 -3.31
N LEU A 69 -4.48 -0.49 -2.96
CA LEU A 69 -3.38 0.31 -3.52
C LEU A 69 -2.30 0.57 -2.45
N PRO A 70 -1.19 -0.22 -2.40
CA PRO A 70 -0.22 -0.16 -1.31
C PRO A 70 0.91 0.85 -1.53
N THR A 71 1.01 1.44 -2.72
CA THR A 71 2.20 2.19 -3.17
C THR A 71 2.28 3.62 -2.62
N LEU A 72 1.29 4.06 -1.84
CA LEU A 72 1.16 5.45 -1.39
C LEU A 72 1.46 5.65 0.11
N GLY A 73 1.64 4.58 0.87
CA GLY A 73 1.95 4.63 2.32
C GLY A 73 3.40 4.25 2.66
N GLY A 74 4.28 4.24 1.66
CA GLY A 74 5.69 3.84 1.78
C GLY A 74 5.85 2.42 2.31
N GLN A 75 6.97 2.17 3.00
CA GLN A 75 7.33 0.82 3.44
C GLN A 75 6.29 0.15 4.34
N THR A 76 5.65 0.94 5.20
CA THR A 76 4.61 0.43 6.10
C THR A 76 3.44 -0.17 5.31
N ALA A 77 2.97 0.52 4.27
CA ALA A 77 1.89 0.01 3.42
C ALA A 77 2.33 -1.19 2.57
N LEU A 78 3.55 -1.16 2.00
CA LEU A 78 4.09 -2.29 1.24
C LEU A 78 4.17 -3.55 2.10
N ASN A 79 4.77 -3.46 3.29
CA ASN A 79 4.92 -4.60 4.19
C ASN A 79 3.55 -5.17 4.61
N LEU A 80 2.61 -4.32 5.03
CA LEU A 80 1.28 -4.78 5.44
C LEU A 80 0.47 -5.37 4.28
N SER A 81 0.65 -4.85 3.06
CA SER A 81 0.01 -5.44 1.88
C SER A 81 0.55 -6.85 1.58
N MET A 82 1.85 -7.06 1.76
CA MET A 82 2.44 -8.40 1.63
C MET A 82 1.99 -9.32 2.76
N GLU A 83 1.87 -8.84 4.00
CA GLU A 83 1.29 -9.62 5.10
C GLU A 83 -0.16 -10.05 4.81
N LEU A 84 -0.98 -9.17 4.21
CA LEU A 84 -2.35 -9.48 3.78
C LEU A 84 -2.39 -10.53 2.67
N VAL A 85 -1.45 -10.46 1.71
CA VAL A 85 -1.30 -11.46 0.64
C VAL A 85 -0.88 -12.81 1.23
N GLU A 86 0.15 -12.83 2.07
CA GLU A 86 0.68 -14.05 2.70
C GLU A 86 -0.35 -14.72 3.62
N ALA A 87 -1.17 -13.93 4.30
CA ALA A 87 -2.28 -14.43 5.12
C ALA A 87 -3.48 -14.93 4.30
N GLY A 88 -3.48 -14.75 2.97
CA GLY A 88 -4.57 -15.14 2.07
C GLY A 88 -5.84 -14.28 2.23
N VAL A 89 -5.73 -13.13 2.91
CA VAL A 89 -6.86 -12.23 3.16
C VAL A 89 -7.37 -11.65 1.85
N LEU A 90 -6.48 -11.15 0.99
CA LEU A 90 -6.89 -10.55 -0.28
C LEU A 90 -7.66 -11.55 -1.15
N ASP A 91 -7.17 -12.79 -1.26
CA ASP A 91 -7.84 -13.86 -1.99
C ASP A 91 -9.20 -14.24 -1.37
N GLN A 92 -9.26 -14.35 -0.03
CA GLN A 92 -10.50 -14.68 0.70
C GLN A 92 -11.61 -13.66 0.45
N TYR A 93 -11.26 -12.38 0.35
CA TYR A 93 -12.21 -11.29 0.15
C TYR A 93 -12.36 -10.85 -1.31
N GLY A 94 -11.58 -11.43 -2.23
CA GLY A 94 -11.60 -11.09 -3.66
C GLY A 94 -11.06 -9.69 -3.95
N VAL A 95 -10.07 -9.24 -3.18
CA VAL A 95 -9.46 -7.90 -3.30
C VAL A 95 -8.25 -7.97 -4.22
N GLU A 96 -8.25 -7.18 -5.29
CA GLU A 96 -7.12 -7.12 -6.23
C GLU A 96 -6.01 -6.18 -5.72
N LEU A 97 -4.75 -6.62 -5.74
CA LEU A 97 -3.63 -5.73 -5.45
C LEU A 97 -3.25 -4.94 -6.71
N ILE A 98 -3.42 -3.61 -6.67
CA ILE A 98 -3.20 -2.72 -7.82
C ILE A 98 -2.03 -1.76 -7.60
N GLY A 99 -1.50 -1.20 -8.69
CA GLY A 99 -0.38 -0.26 -8.67
C GLY A 99 0.99 -0.96 -8.60
N ALA A 100 1.12 -2.03 -7.83
CA ALA A 100 2.25 -2.96 -7.89
C ALA A 100 1.78 -4.35 -7.50
N ASP A 101 2.08 -5.34 -8.33
CA ASP A 101 1.78 -6.74 -8.01
C ASP A 101 2.72 -7.27 -6.90
N ALA A 102 2.30 -8.33 -6.22
CA ALA A 102 3.02 -8.89 -5.09
C ALA A 102 4.43 -9.39 -5.48
N GLU A 103 4.61 -9.87 -6.71
CA GLU A 103 5.90 -10.36 -7.20
C GLU A 103 6.87 -9.21 -7.45
N ALA A 104 6.39 -8.09 -8.00
CA ALA A 104 7.14 -6.87 -8.23
C ALA A 104 7.59 -6.25 -6.91
N ILE A 105 6.70 -6.17 -5.91
CA ILE A 105 7.05 -5.69 -4.57
C ILE A 105 8.12 -6.60 -3.96
N ALA A 106 7.90 -7.92 -3.96
CA ALA A 106 8.86 -8.86 -3.37
C ALA A 106 10.22 -8.87 -4.10
N THR A 107 10.23 -8.65 -5.42
CA THR A 107 11.48 -8.56 -6.20
C THR A 107 12.24 -7.28 -5.92
N ALA A 108 11.55 -6.16 -5.74
CA ALA A 108 12.17 -4.88 -5.44
C ALA A 108 12.74 -4.80 -4.01
N GLU A 109 12.03 -5.39 -3.04
CA GLU A 109 12.41 -5.35 -1.62
C GLU A 109 13.50 -6.38 -1.25
N ASP A 110 13.55 -7.52 -1.96
CA ASP A 110 14.63 -8.50 -1.78
C ASP A 110 15.85 -8.11 -2.62
N ARG A 111 16.93 -7.74 -1.94
CA ARG A 111 18.19 -7.33 -2.58
C ARG A 111 18.78 -8.38 -3.52
N GLY A 112 18.61 -9.66 -3.21
CA GLY A 112 19.07 -10.77 -4.03
C GLY A 112 18.25 -10.88 -5.31
N ARG A 113 16.91 -10.90 -5.19
CA ARG A 113 16.00 -10.91 -6.34
C ARG A 113 16.19 -9.68 -7.22
N PHE A 114 16.31 -8.50 -6.62
CA PHE A 114 16.59 -7.25 -7.35
C PHE A 114 17.90 -7.34 -8.14
N LYS A 115 18.97 -7.86 -7.52
CA LYS A 115 20.26 -8.04 -8.20
C LYS A 115 20.16 -8.97 -9.40
N VAL A 116 19.45 -10.09 -9.26
CA VAL A 116 19.20 -11.03 -10.36
C VAL A 116 18.42 -10.33 -11.49
N ALA A 117 17.33 -9.64 -11.15
CA ALA A 117 16.52 -8.91 -12.13
C ALA A 117 17.33 -7.85 -12.90
N MET A 118 18.21 -7.10 -12.22
CA MET A 118 19.10 -6.13 -12.89
C MET A 118 20.13 -6.81 -13.82
N GLN A 119 20.66 -7.96 -13.41
CA GLN A 119 21.61 -8.72 -14.23
C GLN A 119 20.97 -9.31 -15.47
N GLU A 120 19.72 -9.78 -15.38
CA GLU A 120 18.95 -10.33 -16.51
C GLU A 120 18.75 -9.31 -17.63
N ILE A 121 18.56 -8.03 -17.29
CA ILE A 121 18.43 -6.94 -18.26
C ILE A 121 19.77 -6.28 -18.64
N GLY A 122 20.90 -6.85 -18.16
CA GLY A 122 22.24 -6.38 -18.50
C GLY A 122 22.69 -5.09 -17.80
N LEU A 123 22.04 -4.69 -16.70
CA LEU A 123 22.47 -3.54 -15.91
C LEU A 123 23.57 -3.92 -14.92
N GLY A 124 24.53 -2.99 -14.76
CA GLY A 124 25.62 -3.15 -13.81
C GLY A 124 25.14 -3.01 -12.36
N VAL A 125 25.48 -3.98 -11.51
CA VAL A 125 25.22 -3.96 -10.07
C VAL A 125 26.55 -3.88 -9.30
N PRO A 126 26.66 -3.05 -8.25
CA PRO A 126 27.85 -3.01 -7.42
C PRO A 126 28.16 -4.39 -6.78
N PRO A 127 29.44 -4.72 -6.54
CA PRO A 127 29.81 -5.90 -5.79
C PRO A 127 29.13 -5.89 -4.42
N SER A 128 28.35 -6.92 -4.15
CA SER A 128 27.53 -7.09 -2.95
C SER A 128 27.52 -8.58 -2.59
N GLY A 129 27.74 -8.89 -1.30
CA GLY A 129 27.71 -10.23 -0.73
C GLY A 129 26.49 -10.44 0.14
#